data_AF-A0A3D0LTL1-F1
#
_entry.id   AF-A0A3D0LTL1-F1
#
_cell.length_a   1.000
_cell.length_b   1.000
_cell.length_c   1.000
_cell.angle_alpha   90.00
_cell.angle_beta   90.00
_cell.angle_gamma   90.00
#
_symmetry.space_group_name_H-M   'P 1'
#
loop_
_entity.id
_entity.type
_entity.pdbx_description
1 polymer ?
#
loop_
_entity_poly.entity_id
_entity_poly.type
_entity_poly.pdbx_seq_one_letter_code
_entity_poly.pdbx_strand_id
1 'polypeptide(L)'
;MTVSDLSAAGSRAIADSSAEIQSLARSVDDVAQLMAQLAQRSAEVTQVTGLIKDISDQTNLLALNAAIEAARAGEHGRGFAVVADEVRLLAQRARVSADEISGTIDTIQREIQQAVTRMAAASRQAQEGVDHADGVTEALAKINDQALAALDSVQQIAASTRQQSAASNDIAQHVEQIAASAQQNSHAAAETAGVASHLTWLAQGLRTALADFRTG
;
A
#
# COMPACT_ATOMS: atom_id res chain seq x y z
N MET A 1 -3.33 1.34 23.62
CA MET A 1 -3.49 1.32 22.15
C MET A 1 -4.23 0.05 21.81
N THR A 2 -5.49 0.18 21.40
CA THR A 2 -6.31 -0.93 20.90
C THR A 2 -5.92 -1.26 19.46
N VAL A 3 -6.33 -2.41 18.94
CA VAL A 3 -6.14 -2.73 17.51
C VAL A 3 -6.82 -1.67 16.63
N SER A 4 -7.96 -1.12 17.07
CA SER A 4 -8.64 -0.04 16.37
C SER A 4 -7.79 1.24 16.31
N ASP A 5 -7.10 1.61 17.39
CA ASP A 5 -6.19 2.76 17.39
C ASP A 5 -5.02 2.56 16.40
N LEU A 6 -4.42 1.36 16.37
CA LEU A 6 -3.34 1.05 15.43
C LEU A 6 -3.81 1.05 13.98
N SER A 7 -4.94 0.40 13.68
CA SER A 7 -5.50 0.35 12.33
C SER A 7 -5.88 1.75 11.83
N ALA A 8 -6.44 2.60 12.70
CA ALA A 8 -6.77 3.98 12.37
C ALA A 8 -5.53 4.87 12.17
N ALA A 9 -4.47 4.65 12.96
CA ALA A 9 -3.19 5.34 12.76
C ALA A 9 -2.51 4.89 11.46
N GLY A 10 -2.50 3.59 11.18
CA GLY A 10 -1.97 3.03 9.93
C GLY A 10 -2.72 3.53 8.70
N SER A 11 -4.06 3.57 8.77
CA SER A 11 -4.89 4.07 7.65
C SER A 11 -4.62 5.54 7.37
N ARG A 12 -4.43 6.37 8.42
CA ARG A 12 -4.02 7.77 8.26
C ARG A 12 -2.64 7.91 7.63
N ALA A 13 -1.64 7.17 8.12
CA ALA A 13 -0.29 7.24 7.56
C ALA A 13 -0.24 6.84 6.07
N ILE A 14 -1.05 5.85 5.68
CA ILE A 14 -1.20 5.43 4.28
C ILE A 14 -1.97 6.45 3.45
N ALA A 15 -3.02 7.07 4.00
CA ALA A 15 -3.73 8.15 3.32
C ALA A 15 -2.82 9.37 3.08
N ASP A 16 -2.01 9.74 4.06
CA ASP A 16 -1.02 10.82 3.93
C ASP A 16 0.02 10.45 2.85
N SER A 17 0.53 9.22 2.85
CA SER A 17 1.45 8.72 1.83
C SER A 17 0.82 8.75 0.42
N SER A 18 -0.45 8.36 0.29
CA SER A 18 -1.19 8.41 -0.98
C SER A 18 -1.33 9.85 -1.49
N ALA A 19 -1.64 10.79 -0.60
CA ALA A 19 -1.72 12.21 -0.94
C ALA A 19 -0.36 12.78 -1.40
N GLU A 20 0.74 12.39 -0.75
CA GLU A 20 2.10 12.77 -1.16
C GLU A 20 2.45 12.20 -2.55
N ILE A 21 2.12 10.92 -2.81
CA ILE A 21 2.34 10.29 -4.12
C ILE A 21 1.52 10.98 -5.21
N GLN A 22 0.26 11.33 -4.95
CA GLN A 22 -0.57 12.10 -5.88
C GLN A 22 -0.02 13.51 -6.13
N SER A 23 0.58 14.14 -5.12
CA SER A 23 1.28 15.41 -5.30
C SER A 23 2.52 15.24 -6.17
N LEU A 24 3.29 14.17 -5.96
CA LEU A 24 4.45 13.84 -6.78
C LEU A 24 4.05 13.60 -8.24
N ALA A 25 2.96 12.85 -8.49
CA ALA A 25 2.45 12.59 -9.83
C ALA A 25 2.10 13.89 -10.57
N ARG A 26 1.48 14.86 -9.88
CA ARG A 26 1.20 16.19 -10.44
C ARG A 26 2.48 16.95 -10.78
N SER A 27 3.46 16.98 -9.87
CA SER A 27 4.76 17.61 -10.14
C SER A 27 5.48 16.97 -11.35
N VAL A 28 5.37 15.65 -11.53
CA VAL A 28 5.93 14.96 -12.69
C VAL A 28 5.22 15.38 -13.99
N ASP A 29 3.90 15.55 -13.97
CA ASP A 29 3.14 16.04 -15.12
C ASP A 29 3.54 17.48 -15.50
N ASP A 30 3.69 18.37 -14.51
CA ASP A 30 4.14 19.74 -14.72
C ASP A 30 5.52 19.78 -15.40
N VAL A 31 6.46 18.95 -14.94
CA VAL A 31 7.79 18.85 -15.57
C VAL A 31 7.70 18.27 -16.98
N ALA A 32 6.80 17.32 -17.25
CA ALA A 32 6.58 16.78 -18.59
C ALA A 32 6.06 17.85 -19.56
N GLN A 33 5.15 18.73 -19.10
CA GLN A 33 4.68 19.87 -19.88
C GLN A 33 5.80 20.87 -20.17
N LEU A 34 6.66 21.17 -19.20
CA LEU A 34 7.83 22.03 -19.40
C LEU A 34 8.81 21.43 -20.42
N MET A 35 9.02 20.12 -20.40
CA MET A 35 9.83 19.42 -21.40
C MET A 35 9.22 19.50 -22.80
N ALA A 36 7.90 19.37 -22.93
CA ALA A 36 7.23 19.53 -24.22
C ALA A 36 7.40 20.95 -24.78
N GLN A 37 7.31 21.98 -23.93
CA GLN A 37 7.59 23.36 -24.32
C GLN A 37 9.05 23.55 -24.73
N LEU A 38 9.98 22.93 -24.01
CA LEU A 38 11.41 22.97 -24.35
C LEU A 38 11.68 22.30 -25.69
N ALA A 39 11.04 21.16 -25.99
CA ALA A 39 11.13 20.50 -27.29
C ALA A 39 10.68 21.41 -28.44
N GLN A 40 9.57 22.14 -28.25
CA GLN A 40 9.08 23.10 -29.24
C GLN A 40 10.08 24.25 -29.46
N ARG A 41 10.63 24.83 -28.38
CA ARG A 41 11.66 25.88 -28.48
C ARG A 41 12.93 25.37 -29.16
N SER A 42 13.35 24.14 -28.88
CA SER A 42 14.50 23.52 -29.56
C SER A 42 14.24 23.35 -31.06
N ALA A 43 13.02 23.01 -31.47
CA ALA A 43 12.65 22.92 -32.88
C ALA A 43 12.69 24.29 -33.59
N GLU A 44 12.26 25.36 -32.91
CA GLU A 44 12.40 26.74 -33.42
C GLU A 44 13.87 27.12 -33.62
N VAL A 45 14.76 26.75 -32.69
CA VAL A 45 16.21 27.00 -32.85
C VAL A 45 16.77 26.23 -34.05
N THR A 46 16.36 24.98 -34.28
CA THR A 46 16.75 24.21 -35.48
C THR A 46 16.34 24.92 -36.77
N GLN A 47 15.16 25.55 -36.80
CA GLN A 47 14.72 26.32 -37.97
C GLN A 47 15.61 27.56 -38.20
N VAL A 48 15.96 28.27 -37.12
CA VAL A 48 16.85 29.45 -37.18
C VAL A 48 18.26 29.07 -37.62
N THR A 49 18.83 27.99 -37.10
CA THR A 49 20.17 27.52 -37.51
C THR A 49 20.19 27.07 -38.96
N GLY A 50 19.11 26.45 -39.44
CA GLY A 50 18.91 26.15 -40.86
C GLY A 50 18.95 27.41 -41.73
N LEU A 51 18.23 28.46 -41.34
CA LEU A 51 18.26 29.75 -42.04
C LEU A 51 19.66 30.38 -42.05
N ILE A 52 20.40 30.33 -40.94
CA ILE A 52 21.78 30.85 -40.86
C ILE A 52 22.69 30.10 -41.84
N LYS A 53 22.51 28.78 -41.97
CA LYS A 53 23.26 27.96 -42.92
C LYS A 53 22.97 28.37 -44.36
N ASP A 54 21.69 28.56 -44.70
CA ASP A 54 21.28 29.02 -46.03
C ASP A 54 21.85 30.42 -46.35
N ILE A 55 21.80 31.35 -45.39
CA ILE A 55 22.39 32.70 -45.54
C ILE A 55 23.91 32.62 -45.70
N SER A 56 24.58 31.75 -44.93
CA SER A 56 26.03 31.56 -45.00
C SER A 56 26.44 30.98 -46.36
N ASP A 57 25.69 30.02 -46.90
CA ASP A 57 25.94 29.44 -48.22
C ASP A 57 25.71 30.45 -49.35
N GLN A 58 24.65 31.27 -49.26
CA GLN A 58 24.41 32.38 -50.20
C GLN A 58 25.51 33.44 -50.13
N THR A 59 25.94 33.82 -48.92
CA THR A 59 27.00 34.81 -48.71
C THR A 59 28.33 34.30 -49.24
N ASN A 60 28.65 33.02 -49.03
CA ASN A 60 29.84 32.37 -49.57
C ASN A 60 29.83 32.36 -51.12
N LEU A 61 28.67 32.09 -51.75
CA LEU A 61 28.52 32.17 -53.21
C LEU A 61 28.65 33.61 -53.74
N LEU A 62 28.05 34.59 -53.06
CA LEU A 62 28.17 36.01 -53.41
C LEU A 62 29.63 36.49 -53.32
N ALA A 63 30.32 36.11 -52.24
CA ALA A 63 31.73 36.42 -52.04
C ALA A 63 32.63 35.78 -53.10
N LEU A 64 32.34 34.54 -53.50
CA LEU A 64 33.06 33.87 -54.59
C LEU A 64 32.87 34.62 -55.92
N ASN A 65 31.64 35.02 -56.25
CA ASN A 65 31.37 35.79 -57.46
C ASN A 65 32.08 37.15 -57.44
N ALA A 66 32.11 37.83 -56.28
CA ALA A 66 32.84 39.08 -56.11
C ALA A 66 34.35 38.91 -56.27
N ALA A 67 34.93 37.83 -55.74
CA ALA A 67 36.34 37.50 -55.89
C ALA A 67 36.71 37.25 -57.37
N ILE A 68 35.85 36.55 -58.12
CA ILE A 68 36.01 36.31 -59.56
C ILE A 68 36.01 37.64 -60.33
N GLU A 69 35.05 38.53 -60.06
CA GLU A 69 34.96 39.81 -60.77
C GLU A 69 36.10 40.76 -60.39
N ALA A 70 36.56 40.73 -59.14
CA ALA A 70 37.74 41.46 -58.69
C ALA A 70 39.02 40.99 -59.40
N ALA A 71 39.19 39.68 -59.61
CA ALA A 71 40.29 39.14 -60.40
C ALA A 71 40.23 39.58 -61.86
N ARG A 72 39.00 39.68 -62.42
CA ARG A 72 38.76 40.13 -63.79
C ARG A 72 39.12 41.60 -64.01
N ALA A 73 38.97 42.44 -62.99
CA ALA A 73 39.35 43.86 -63.01
C ALA A 73 40.87 44.11 -62.88
N GLY A 74 41.68 43.06 -62.70
CA GLY A 74 43.15 43.15 -62.64
C GLY A 74 43.64 44.00 -61.46
N GLU A 75 44.57 44.92 -61.71
CA GLU A 75 45.17 45.77 -60.66
C GLU A 75 44.14 46.67 -59.95
N HIS A 76 43.07 47.09 -60.65
CA HIS A 76 42.01 47.92 -60.06
C HIS A 76 41.11 47.15 -59.09
N GLY A 77 41.07 45.81 -59.17
CA GLY A 77 40.25 44.95 -58.32
C GLY A 77 40.93 44.41 -57.07
N ARG A 78 42.24 44.67 -56.87
CA ARG A 78 43.03 44.09 -55.78
C ARG A 78 42.43 44.30 -54.39
N GLY A 79 41.98 45.51 -54.08
CA GLY A 79 41.36 45.81 -52.78
C GLY A 79 40.02 45.08 -52.57
N PHE A 80 39.22 44.95 -53.63
CA PHE A 80 37.95 44.21 -53.61
C PHE A 80 38.17 42.70 -53.46
N ALA A 81 39.22 42.15 -54.06
CA ALA A 81 39.55 40.73 -53.95
C ALA A 81 39.82 40.32 -52.49
N VAL A 82 40.57 41.14 -51.74
CA VAL A 82 40.85 40.89 -50.31
C VAL A 82 39.57 40.91 -49.48
N VAL A 83 38.68 41.88 -49.72
CA VAL A 83 37.39 41.96 -49.02
C VAL A 83 36.51 40.75 -49.34
N ALA A 84 36.46 40.34 -50.61
CA ALA A 84 35.69 39.18 -51.03
C ALA A 84 36.17 37.89 -50.38
N ASP A 85 37.48 37.66 -50.26
CA ASP A 85 38.03 36.50 -49.56
C ASP A 85 37.75 36.52 -48.05
N GLU A 86 37.80 37.68 -47.40
CA GLU A 86 37.46 37.81 -45.98
C GLU A 86 35.98 37.51 -45.72
N VAL A 87 35.08 38.02 -46.57
CA VAL A 87 33.64 37.71 -46.50
C VAL A 87 33.39 36.23 -46.73
N ARG A 88 34.11 35.60 -47.67
CA ARG A 88 34.03 34.16 -47.92
C ARG A 88 34.44 33.35 -46.70
N LEU A 89 35.54 33.72 -46.04
CA LEU A 89 36.01 33.06 -44.82
C LEU A 89 35.02 33.22 -43.65
N LEU A 90 34.46 34.43 -43.48
CA LEU A 90 33.41 34.71 -42.49
C LEU A 90 32.16 33.85 -42.73
N ALA A 91 31.72 33.74 -43.99
CA ALA A 91 30.57 32.91 -44.35
C ALA A 91 30.82 31.42 -44.07
N GLN A 92 32.02 30.90 -44.36
CA GLN A 92 32.39 29.53 -44.02
C GLN A 92 32.42 29.29 -42.51
N ARG A 93 32.97 30.23 -41.73
CA ARG A 93 32.94 30.15 -40.26
C ARG A 93 31.52 30.16 -39.71
N ALA A 94 30.66 31.05 -40.21
CA ALA A 94 29.26 31.12 -39.80
C ALA A 94 28.51 29.80 -40.06
N ARG A 95 28.76 29.16 -41.22
CA ARG A 95 28.22 27.83 -41.53
C ARG A 95 28.68 26.77 -40.54
N VAL A 96 29.99 26.70 -40.24
CA VAL A 96 30.53 25.72 -39.28
C VAL A 96 29.89 25.90 -37.90
N SER A 97 29.77 27.14 -37.42
CA SER A 97 29.09 27.41 -36.15
C SER A 97 27.60 27.03 -36.18
N ALA A 98 26.90 27.24 -37.29
CA ALA A 98 25.51 26.82 -37.44
C ALA A 98 25.34 25.29 -37.41
N ASP A 99 26.27 24.54 -38.00
CA ASP A 99 26.31 23.08 -37.94
C ASP A 99 26.59 22.58 -36.50
N GLU A 100 27.52 23.21 -35.78
CA GLU A 100 27.80 22.90 -34.36
C GLU A 100 26.61 23.16 -33.43
N ILE A 101 25.91 24.29 -33.61
CA ILE A 101 24.69 24.61 -32.85
C ILE A 101 23.62 23.56 -33.16
N SER A 102 23.42 23.20 -34.43
CA SER A 102 22.43 22.20 -34.83
C SER A 102 22.70 20.85 -34.16
N GLY A 103 23.95 20.38 -34.11
CA GLY A 103 24.32 19.14 -33.43
C GLY A 103 24.08 19.18 -31.91
N THR A 104 24.27 20.34 -31.29
CA THR A 104 23.95 20.55 -29.87
C THR A 104 22.43 20.50 -29.63
N ILE A 105 21.65 21.14 -30.49
CA ILE A 105 20.18 21.13 -30.42
C ILE A 105 19.61 19.72 -30.63
N ASP A 106 20.15 18.94 -31.56
CA ASP A 106 19.76 17.54 -31.76
C ASP A 106 20.03 16.67 -30.52
N THR A 107 21.09 16.99 -29.77
CA THR A 107 21.40 16.32 -28.51
C THR A 107 20.40 16.71 -27.43
N ILE A 108 20.11 18.00 -27.30
CA ILE A 108 19.09 18.52 -26.37
C ILE A 108 17.72 17.89 -26.65
N GLN A 109 17.29 17.81 -27.92
CA GLN A 109 16.01 17.19 -28.29
C GLN A 109 15.95 15.71 -27.87
N ARG A 110 17.04 14.95 -28.07
CA ARG A 110 17.11 13.55 -27.62
C ARG A 110 17.03 13.41 -26.11
N GLU A 111 17.72 14.28 -25.37
CA GLU A 111 17.68 14.30 -23.90
C GLU A 111 16.28 14.65 -23.38
N ILE A 112 15.60 15.61 -24.01
CA ILE A 112 14.21 15.96 -23.69
C ILE A 112 13.29 14.75 -23.91
N GLN A 113 13.42 14.06 -25.04
CA GLN A 113 12.58 12.89 -25.34
C GLN A 113 12.79 11.75 -24.31
N GLN A 114 14.04 11.54 -23.89
CA GLN A 114 14.35 10.58 -22.82
C GLN A 114 13.74 11.02 -21.48
N ALA A 115 13.82 12.31 -21.15
CA ALA A 115 13.24 12.86 -19.94
C ALA A 115 11.72 12.67 -19.91
N VAL A 116 11.01 13.00 -21.00
CA VAL A 116 9.55 12.78 -21.14
C VAL A 116 9.18 11.31 -20.94
N THR A 117 9.95 10.39 -21.54
CA THR A 117 9.71 8.95 -21.40
C THR A 117 9.86 8.49 -19.95
N ARG A 118 10.89 8.98 -19.25
CA ARG A 118 11.12 8.67 -17.82
C ARG A 118 10.04 9.28 -16.93
N MET A 119 9.57 10.48 -17.23
CA MET A 119 8.46 11.12 -16.50
C MET A 119 7.15 10.34 -16.68
N ALA A 120 6.84 9.88 -17.90
CA ALA A 120 5.68 9.03 -18.13
C ALA A 120 5.74 7.70 -17.35
N ALA A 121 6.95 7.11 -17.23
CA ALA A 121 7.15 5.95 -16.37
C ALA A 121 6.95 6.28 -14.88
N ALA A 122 7.52 7.38 -14.40
CA ALA A 122 7.38 7.82 -13.01
C ALA A 122 5.92 8.14 -12.64
N SER A 123 5.16 8.77 -13.54
CA SER A 123 3.73 9.04 -13.37
C SER A 123 2.92 7.73 -13.21
N ARG A 124 3.22 6.72 -14.03
CA ARG A 124 2.59 5.39 -13.92
C ARG A 124 2.93 4.70 -12.59
N GLN A 125 4.20 4.75 -12.18
CA GLN A 125 4.62 4.18 -10.89
C GLN A 125 3.97 4.89 -9.70
N ALA A 126 3.76 6.20 -9.79
CA ALA A 126 3.02 6.94 -8.77
C ALA A 126 1.55 6.46 -8.72
N GLN A 127 0.90 6.27 -9.86
CA GLN A 127 -0.47 5.74 -9.90
C GLN A 127 -0.55 4.32 -9.29
N GLU A 128 0.37 3.43 -9.64
CA GLU A 128 0.46 2.09 -9.02
C GLU A 128 0.68 2.18 -7.50
N GLY A 129 1.45 3.17 -7.04
CA GLY A 129 1.66 3.44 -5.61
C GLY A 129 0.38 3.85 -4.87
N VAL A 130 -0.48 4.65 -5.52
CA VAL A 130 -1.80 5.02 -4.99
C VAL A 130 -2.70 3.78 -4.89
N ASP A 131 -2.76 2.98 -5.95
CA ASP A 131 -3.58 1.76 -5.97
C ASP A 131 -3.15 0.77 -4.87
N HIS A 132 -1.84 0.63 -4.62
CA HIS A 132 -1.32 -0.16 -3.50
C HIS A 132 -1.70 0.42 -2.13
N ALA A 133 -1.65 1.75 -1.96
CA ALA A 133 -2.06 2.41 -0.74
C ALA A 133 -3.55 2.17 -0.43
N ASP A 134 -4.40 2.19 -1.44
CA ASP A 134 -5.82 1.87 -1.31
C ASP A 134 -6.03 0.41 -0.87
N GLY A 135 -5.27 -0.53 -1.45
CA GLY A 135 -5.29 -1.94 -1.04
C GLY A 135 -4.86 -2.16 0.42
N VAL A 136 -3.84 -1.43 0.89
CA VAL A 136 -3.42 -1.47 2.30
C VAL A 136 -4.51 -0.91 3.22
N THR A 137 -5.18 0.17 2.80
CA THR A 137 -6.29 0.77 3.57
C THR A 137 -7.44 -0.21 3.73
N GLU A 138 -7.81 -0.93 2.67
CA GLU A 138 -8.84 -1.99 2.74
C GLU A 138 -8.43 -3.13 3.68
N ALA A 139 -7.17 -3.56 3.64
CA ALA A 139 -6.65 -4.60 4.52
C ALA A 139 -6.69 -4.18 6.00
N LEU A 140 -6.33 -2.93 6.32
CA LEU A 140 -6.40 -2.38 7.67
C LEU A 140 -7.84 -2.29 8.19
N ALA A 141 -8.80 -1.95 7.33
CA ALA A 141 -10.22 -1.97 7.67
C ALA A 141 -10.70 -3.38 8.03
N LYS A 142 -10.35 -4.39 7.22
CA LYS A 142 -10.68 -5.80 7.51
C LYS A 142 -10.06 -6.29 8.82
N ILE A 143 -8.82 -5.89 9.12
CA ILE A 143 -8.16 -6.21 10.40
C ILE A 143 -8.92 -5.60 11.58
N ASN A 144 -9.35 -4.34 11.46
CA ASN A 144 -10.13 -3.68 12.50
C ASN A 144 -11.46 -4.41 12.77
N ASP A 145 -12.18 -4.78 11.71
CA ASP A 145 -13.47 -5.48 11.84
C ASP A 145 -13.31 -6.86 12.48
N GLN A 146 -12.29 -7.61 12.08
CA GLN A 146 -11.99 -8.92 12.69
C GLN A 146 -11.59 -8.79 14.16
N ALA A 147 -10.86 -7.74 14.53
CA ALA A 147 -10.48 -7.50 15.92
C ALA A 147 -11.69 -7.13 16.78
N LEU A 148 -12.64 -6.36 16.25
CA LEU A 148 -13.90 -6.05 16.94
C LEU A 148 -14.75 -7.31 17.14
N ALA A 149 -14.85 -8.19 16.12
CA ALA A 149 -15.56 -9.46 16.23
C ALA A 149 -14.91 -10.41 17.25
N ALA A 150 -13.58 -10.44 17.32
CA ALA A 150 -12.85 -11.20 18.31
C ALA A 150 -13.12 -10.68 19.73
N LEU A 151 -13.17 -9.35 19.92
CA LEU A 151 -13.51 -8.73 21.21
C LEU A 151 -14.92 -9.11 21.66
N ASP A 152 -15.91 -9.07 20.77
CA ASP A 152 -17.29 -9.51 21.07
C ASP A 152 -17.32 -10.99 21.49
N SER A 153 -16.62 -11.86 20.75
CA SER A 153 -16.53 -13.28 21.07
C SER A 153 -15.93 -13.52 22.46
N VAL A 154 -14.88 -12.79 22.82
CA VAL A 154 -14.27 -12.86 24.17
C VAL A 154 -15.26 -12.40 25.25
N GLN A 155 -16.06 -11.38 24.99
CA GLN A 155 -17.10 -10.93 25.93
C GLN A 155 -18.20 -12.00 26.13
N GLN A 156 -18.62 -12.66 25.05
CA GLN A 156 -19.59 -13.77 25.11
C GLN A 156 -19.05 -14.98 25.88
N ILE A 157 -17.77 -15.33 25.66
CA ILE A 157 -17.09 -16.39 26.43
C ILE A 157 -17.05 -16.00 27.91
N ALA A 158 -16.65 -14.78 28.24
CA ALA A 158 -16.61 -14.32 29.63
C ALA A 158 -17.98 -14.34 30.32
N ALA A 159 -19.06 -14.03 29.58
CA ALA A 159 -20.43 -14.19 30.08
C ALA A 159 -20.81 -15.65 30.32
N SER A 160 -20.52 -16.52 29.35
CA SER A 160 -20.81 -17.97 29.43
C SER A 160 -20.05 -18.64 30.56
N THR A 161 -18.78 -18.30 30.76
CA THR A 161 -17.96 -18.81 31.87
C THR A 161 -18.54 -18.40 33.22
N ARG A 162 -19.02 -17.15 33.37
CA ARG A 162 -19.69 -16.71 34.60
C ARG A 162 -20.96 -17.52 34.88
N GLN A 163 -21.77 -17.80 33.84
CA GLN A 163 -22.96 -18.65 33.98
C GLN A 163 -22.61 -20.10 34.35
N GLN A 164 -21.57 -20.67 33.73
CA GLN A 164 -21.08 -22.02 34.08
C GLN A 164 -20.56 -22.10 35.51
N SER A 165 -19.86 -21.07 36.00
CA SER A 165 -19.41 -21.02 37.40
C SER A 165 -20.60 -21.01 38.37
N ALA A 166 -21.65 -20.24 38.08
CA ALA A 166 -22.87 -20.23 38.88
C ALA A 166 -23.56 -21.61 38.89
N ALA A 167 -23.75 -22.21 37.71
CA ALA A 167 -24.35 -23.54 37.60
C ALA A 167 -23.52 -24.63 38.31
N SER A 168 -22.19 -24.54 38.26
CA SER A 168 -21.30 -25.47 38.96
C SER A 168 -21.45 -25.36 40.48
N ASN A 169 -21.65 -24.14 41.00
CA ASN A 169 -21.91 -23.91 42.42
C ASN A 169 -23.26 -24.51 42.85
N ASP A 170 -24.30 -24.35 42.03
CA ASP A 170 -25.61 -24.96 42.29
C ASP A 170 -25.54 -26.49 42.28
N ILE A 171 -24.80 -27.08 41.33
CA ILE A 171 -24.55 -28.52 41.28
C ILE A 171 -23.84 -29.00 42.55
N ALA A 172 -22.82 -28.28 43.02
CA ALA A 172 -22.12 -28.63 44.25
C ALA A 172 -23.07 -28.66 45.45
N GLN A 173 -23.95 -27.66 45.59
CA GLN A 173 -24.97 -27.62 46.64
C GLN A 173 -25.96 -28.80 46.53
N HIS A 174 -26.40 -29.14 45.32
CA HIS A 174 -27.28 -30.29 45.12
C HIS A 174 -26.59 -31.62 45.46
N VAL A 175 -25.29 -31.76 45.16
CA VAL A 175 -24.51 -32.95 45.54
C VAL A 175 -24.40 -33.08 47.05
N GLU A 176 -24.15 -31.99 47.78
CA GLU A 176 -24.16 -31.97 49.25
C GLU A 176 -25.52 -32.40 49.82
N GLN A 177 -26.62 -31.89 49.25
CA GLN A 177 -27.98 -32.26 49.66
C GLN A 177 -28.31 -33.74 49.40
N ILE A 178 -27.86 -34.28 48.25
CA ILE A 178 -28.02 -35.70 47.92
C ILE A 178 -27.24 -36.56 48.92
N ALA A 179 -25.99 -36.18 49.24
CA ALA A 179 -25.18 -36.90 50.22
C ALA A 179 -25.85 -36.92 51.61
N ALA A 180 -26.37 -35.77 52.06
CA ALA A 180 -27.12 -35.68 53.31
C ALA A 180 -28.38 -36.57 53.31
N SER A 181 -29.14 -36.57 52.22
CA SER A 181 -30.35 -37.39 52.07
C SER A 181 -30.01 -38.90 52.03
N ALA A 182 -28.93 -39.28 51.35
CA ALA A 182 -28.45 -40.66 51.33
C ALA A 182 -28.06 -41.15 52.72
N GLN A 183 -27.42 -40.29 53.53
CA GLN A 183 -27.09 -40.60 54.91
C GLN A 183 -28.34 -40.77 55.78
N GLN A 184 -29.34 -39.90 55.65
CA GLN A 184 -30.63 -40.04 56.34
C GLN A 184 -31.34 -41.35 55.97
N ASN A 185 -31.38 -41.71 54.68
CA ASN A 185 -31.97 -42.96 54.23
C ASN A 185 -31.24 -44.19 54.80
N SER A 186 -29.90 -44.14 54.89
CA SER A 186 -29.11 -45.20 55.51
C SER A 186 -29.46 -45.38 56.99
N HIS A 187 -29.60 -44.29 57.75
CA HIS A 187 -30.05 -44.33 59.14
C HIS A 187 -31.45 -44.92 59.28
N ALA A 188 -32.41 -44.47 58.47
CA ALA A 188 -33.78 -44.98 58.49
C ALA A 188 -33.85 -46.48 58.12
N ALA A 189 -33.03 -46.93 57.17
CA ALA A 189 -32.92 -48.35 56.82
C ALA A 189 -32.36 -49.19 57.97
N ALA A 190 -31.36 -48.68 58.69
CA ALA A 190 -30.80 -49.35 59.86
C ALA A 190 -31.83 -49.45 61.01
N GLU A 191 -32.59 -48.39 61.27
CA GLU A 191 -33.71 -48.41 62.23
C GLU A 191 -34.77 -49.43 61.83
N THR A 192 -35.18 -49.43 60.55
CA THR A 192 -36.17 -50.38 60.01
C THR A 192 -35.70 -51.83 60.16
N ALA A 193 -34.41 -52.10 59.87
CA ALA A 193 -33.83 -53.43 60.08
C ALA A 193 -33.83 -53.83 61.57
N GLY A 194 -33.55 -52.89 62.48
CA GLY A 194 -33.66 -53.10 63.92
C GLY A 194 -35.08 -53.46 64.36
N VAL A 195 -36.09 -52.73 63.88
CA VAL A 195 -37.51 -53.01 64.15
C VAL A 195 -37.91 -54.39 63.59
N ALA A 196 -37.49 -54.73 62.38
CA ALA A 196 -37.78 -56.04 61.78
C ALA A 196 -37.16 -57.20 62.58
N SER A 197 -35.93 -57.03 63.09
CA SER A 197 -35.28 -57.99 63.97
C SER A 197 -36.05 -58.17 65.28
N HIS A 198 -36.50 -57.08 65.89
CA HIS A 198 -37.31 -57.12 67.11
C HIS A 198 -38.67 -57.81 66.89
N LEU A 199 -39.36 -57.52 65.79
CA LEU A 199 -40.59 -58.22 65.41
C LEU A 199 -40.36 -59.73 65.21
N THR A 200 -39.23 -60.12 64.60
CA THR A 200 -38.85 -61.52 64.43
C THR A 200 -38.64 -62.20 65.78
N TRP A 201 -37.94 -61.54 66.71
CA TRP A 201 -37.74 -62.04 68.07
C TRP A 201 -39.08 -62.22 68.81
N LEU A 202 -39.98 -61.23 68.77
CA LEU A 202 -41.30 -61.31 69.38
C LEU A 202 -42.13 -62.46 68.81
N ALA A 203 -42.14 -62.63 67.48
CA ALA A 203 -42.85 -63.71 66.80
C ALA A 203 -42.31 -65.09 67.21
N GLN A 204 -40.99 -65.22 67.36
CA GLN A 204 -40.37 -66.46 67.81
C GLN A 204 -40.69 -66.75 69.28
N GLY A 205 -40.70 -65.74 70.16
CA GLY A 205 -41.13 -65.88 71.55
C GLY A 205 -42.59 -66.32 71.69
N LEU A 206 -43.49 -65.69 70.93
CA LEU A 206 -44.91 -66.10 70.84
C LEU A 206 -45.05 -67.57 70.39
N ARG A 207 -44.27 -67.99 69.39
CA ARG A 207 -44.29 -69.38 68.91
C ARG A 207 -43.83 -70.38 69.99
N THR A 208 -42.77 -70.05 70.74
CA THR A 208 -42.28 -70.90 71.84
C THR A 208 -43.32 -71.00 72.96
N ALA A 209 -43.92 -69.88 73.38
CA ALA A 209 -44.95 -69.88 74.42
C ALA A 209 -46.19 -70.72 74.02
N LEU A 210 -46.60 -70.65 72.75
CA LEU A 210 -47.67 -71.49 72.21
C LEU A 210 -47.30 -72.99 72.14
N ALA A 211 -46.02 -73.31 71.92
CA ALA A 211 -45.55 -74.69 71.92
C ALA A 211 -45.58 -75.30 73.32
N ASP A 212 -45.08 -74.56 74.32
CA ASP A 212 -45.10 -74.99 75.73
C ASP A 212 -46.53 -75.23 76.23
N PHE A 213 -47.47 -74.37 75.84
CA PHE A 213 -48.89 -74.52 76.19
C PHE A 213 -49.56 -75.73 75.54
N ARG A 214 -49.06 -76.24 74.41
CA ARG A 214 -49.59 -77.46 73.75
C ARG A 214 -49.01 -78.75 74.32
N THR A 215 -47.90 -78.67 75.07
CA THR A 215 -47.25 -79.83 75.70
C THR A 215 -47.59 -79.98 77.19
N GLY A 216 -48.27 -78.99 77.78
CA GLY A 216 -48.81 -79.04 79.14
C GLY A 216 -50.25 -79.50 79.21
#